data_AF-A0AAV2YSK2-F1
#
_entry.id   AF-A0AAV2YSK2-F1
#
_cell.length_a   1.000
_cell.length_b   1.000
_cell.length_c   1.000
_cell.angle_alpha   90.00
_cell.angle_beta   90.00
_cell.angle_gamma   90.00
#
_symmetry.space_group_name_H-M   'P 1'
#
loop_
_entity.id
_entity.type
_entity.pdbx_description
1 polymer ?
#
loop_
_entity_poly.entity_id
_entity_poly.type
_entity_poly.pdbx_seq_one_letter_code
_entity_poly.pdbx_strand_id
1 'polypeptide(L)'
;MFFLKQLSRDLLLHPMHFGPRLHDIIRLRLIEEVEGTSMGKYGYVITVTEVRDEDIGRGVIQDNGFVCFNIKYRAILFRPFKNQVL
;
A
#
# COMPACT_ATOMS: atom_id res chain seq x y z
N MET A 1 9.86 11.53 -14.30
CA MET A 1 10.28 12.19 -13.03
C MET A 1 9.89 11.30 -11.85
N PHE A 2 10.66 11.32 -10.76
CA PHE A 2 10.28 10.68 -9.49
C PHE A 2 9.60 11.68 -8.54
N PHE A 3 8.64 11.23 -7.73
CA PHE A 3 8.00 12.05 -6.70
C PHE A 3 7.50 11.19 -5.55
N LEU A 4 7.51 11.76 -4.35
CA LEU A 4 7.00 11.14 -3.13
C LEU A 4 5.52 11.48 -2.95
N LYS A 5 4.66 10.48 -2.74
CA LYS A 5 3.22 10.69 -2.56
C LYS A 5 2.66 9.78 -1.48
N GLN A 6 1.69 10.29 -0.73
CA GLN A 6 0.86 9.49 0.15
C GLN A 6 -0.30 8.87 -0.64
N LEU A 7 -0.49 7.57 -0.49
CA LEU A 7 -1.50 6.75 -1.13
C LEU A 7 -2.30 6.01 -0.06
N SER A 8 -3.46 5.48 -0.45
CA SER A 8 -4.26 4.61 0.38
C SER A 8 -4.61 3.35 -0.40
N ARG A 9 -4.63 2.21 0.30
CA ARG A 9 -4.98 0.92 -0.25
C ARG A 9 -5.78 0.11 0.77
N ASP A 10 -6.78 -0.60 0.28
CA ASP A 10 -7.52 -1.59 1.05
C ASP A 10 -6.84 -2.95 0.88
N LEU A 11 -6.46 -3.58 1.99
CA LEU A 11 -5.83 -4.89 2.04
C LEU A 11 -6.77 -5.88 2.72
N LEU A 12 -7.15 -6.94 2.00
CA LEU A 12 -7.97 -8.02 2.53
C LEU A 12 -7.07 -9.09 3.15
N LEU A 13 -7.25 -9.40 4.43
CA LEU A 13 -6.42 -10.34 5.17
C LEU A 13 -7.24 -11.50 5.75
N HIS A 14 -6.72 -12.71 5.61
CA HIS A 14 -7.32 -13.94 6.14
C HIS A 14 -7.13 -14.04 7.68
N PRO A 15 -8.12 -14.55 8.45
CA PRO A 15 -8.04 -14.64 9.91
C PRO A 15 -6.84 -15.39 10.50
N MET A 16 -6.26 -16.32 9.74
CA MET A 16 -5.05 -17.04 10.14
C MET A 16 -3.88 -16.11 10.49
N HIS A 17 -3.86 -14.88 9.98
CA HIS A 17 -2.80 -13.91 10.22
C HIS A 17 -3.05 -12.97 11.40
N PHE A 18 -4.17 -13.11 12.12
CA PHE A 18 -4.55 -12.24 13.26
C PHE A 18 -3.82 -12.65 14.54
N GLY A 19 -2.49 -12.60 14.50
CA GLY A 19 -1.61 -12.85 15.63
C GLY A 19 -0.82 -11.60 16.03
N PRO A 20 0.15 -11.75 16.95
CA PRO A 20 0.99 -10.65 17.43
C PRO A 20 1.77 -9.91 16.33
N ARG A 21 2.00 -10.56 15.19
CA ARG A 21 2.72 -10.02 14.01
C ARG A 21 1.79 -9.43 12.94
N LEU A 22 0.55 -9.10 13.28
CA LEU A 22 -0.45 -8.61 12.33
C LEU A 22 0.07 -7.40 11.52
N HIS A 23 0.61 -6.40 12.21
CA HIS A 23 1.12 -5.19 11.56
C HIS A 23 2.29 -5.47 10.60
N ASP A 24 3.19 -6.39 10.96
CA ASP A 24 4.31 -6.79 10.10
C ASP A 24 3.82 -7.50 8.84
N ILE A 25 2.83 -8.40 8.99
CA ILE A 25 2.22 -9.11 7.86
C ILE A 25 1.50 -8.12 6.94
N ILE A 26 0.76 -7.16 7.51
CA ILE A 26 0.08 -6.10 6.75
C ILE A 26 1.10 -5.29 5.92
N ARG A 27 2.20 -4.88 6.55
CA ARG A 27 3.28 -4.13 5.86
C ARG A 27 3.89 -4.94 4.72
N LEU A 28 4.28 -6.17 5.00
CA LEU A 28 4.88 -7.06 4.01
C LEU A 28 3.94 -7.25 2.82
N ARG A 29 2.66 -7.56 3.09
CA ARG A 29 1.67 -7.76 2.03
C ARG A 29 1.40 -6.50 1.22
N LEU A 30 1.31 -5.35 1.89
CA LEU A 30 1.13 -4.07 1.20
C LEU A 30 2.30 -3.82 0.24
N ILE A 31 3.55 -3.99 0.70
CA ILE A 31 4.76 -3.78 -0.12
C ILE A 31 4.74 -4.72 -1.33
N GLU A 32 4.50 -6.01 -1.11
CA GLU A 32 4.42 -7.02 -2.19
C GLU A 32 3.34 -6.69 -3.24
N GLU A 33 2.19 -6.15 -2.81
CA GLU A 33 1.09 -5.84 -3.73
C GLU A 33 1.26 -4.53 -4.48
N VAL A 34 1.98 -3.54 -3.93
CA VAL A 34 2.03 -2.19 -4.51
C VAL A 34 3.33 -1.89 -5.23
N GLU A 35 4.48 -2.42 -4.78
CA GLU A 35 5.75 -2.15 -5.45
C GLU A 35 5.78 -2.76 -6.86
N GLY A 36 6.24 -1.97 -7.84
CA GLY A 36 6.24 -2.37 -9.24
C GLY A 36 4.90 -2.23 -9.97
N THR A 37 3.82 -1.87 -9.27
CA THR A 37 2.50 -1.70 -9.91
C THR A 37 2.34 -0.37 -10.63
N SER A 38 1.52 -0.36 -11.69
CA SER A 38 1.12 0.86 -12.38
C SER A 38 -0.18 1.42 -11.79
N MET A 39 -0.16 2.68 -11.37
CA MET A 39 -1.26 3.42 -10.75
C MET A 39 -1.89 4.43 -11.72
N GLY A 40 -1.91 4.11 -13.02
CA GLY A 40 -2.50 4.93 -14.09
C GLY A 40 -2.05 6.39 -14.03
N LYS A 41 -2.94 7.27 -13.55
CA LYS A 41 -2.69 8.72 -13.40
C LYS A 41 -1.50 9.05 -12.48
N TYR A 42 -1.09 8.15 -11.59
CA TYR A 42 0.03 8.35 -10.68
C TYR A 42 1.35 7.76 -11.19
N GLY A 43 1.37 7.09 -12.35
CA GLY A 43 2.58 6.44 -12.86
C GLY A 43 2.88 5.12 -12.15
N TYR A 44 4.15 4.76 -12.04
CA TYR A 44 4.61 3.48 -11.49
C TYR A 44 5.06 3.64 -10.04
N VAL A 45 4.64 2.73 -9.17
CA VAL A 45 5.16 2.63 -7.80
C VAL A 45 6.54 1.98 -7.86
N ILE A 46 7.57 2.71 -7.44
CA ILE A 46 8.94 2.21 -7.43
C ILE A 46 9.25 1.52 -6.11
N THR A 47 9.01 2.23 -5.00
CA THR A 47 9.21 1.68 -3.66
C THR A 47 8.34 2.38 -2.62
N VAL A 48 7.91 1.65 -1.61
CA VAL A 48 7.23 2.15 -0.42
C VAL A 48 8.28 2.67 0.57
N THR A 49 8.19 3.94 0.94
CA THR A 49 9.15 4.57 1.85
C THR A 49 8.74 4.46 3.31
N GLU A 50 7.43 4.46 3.59
CA GLU A 50 6.92 4.59 4.96
C GLU A 50 5.51 4.00 5.09
N VAL A 51 5.32 3.16 6.12
CA VAL A 51 4.02 2.63 6.58
C VAL A 51 3.97 2.69 8.11
N ARG A 52 3.28 3.69 8.66
CA ARG A 52 3.18 3.91 10.10
C ARG A 52 2.08 3.05 10.72
N ASP A 53 2.23 2.66 11.98
CA ASP A 53 1.18 1.90 12.68
C ASP A 53 -0.12 2.69 12.81
N GLU A 54 -0.02 4.01 13.02
CA GLU A 54 -1.16 4.94 13.09
C GLU A 54 -1.93 5.07 11.76
N ASP A 55 -1.30 4.73 10.65
CA ASP A 55 -1.89 4.77 9.30
C ASP A 55 -2.59 3.45 8.91
N ILE A 56 -2.47 2.40 9.74
CA ILE A 56 -3.18 1.13 9.57
C ILE A 56 -4.54 1.26 10.26
N GLY A 57 -5.62 1.28 9.48
CA GLY A 57 -6.97 1.35 10.00
C GLY A 57 -7.33 0.15 10.87
N ARG A 58 -8.40 0.27 11.67
CA ARG A 58 -8.84 -0.77 12.63
C ARG A 58 -9.25 -2.10 11.98
N GLY A 59 -9.48 -2.11 10.66
CA GLY A 59 -10.01 -3.25 9.93
C GLY A 59 -11.53 -3.36 10.02
N VAL A 60 -12.18 -3.73 8.92
CA VAL A 60 -13.62 -4.02 8.87
C VAL A 60 -13.79 -5.50 8.53
N ILE A 61 -14.47 -6.24 9.41
CA ILE A 61 -14.77 -7.66 9.20
C ILE A 61 -15.82 -7.79 8.10
N GLN A 62 -15.57 -8.71 7.16
CA GLN A 62 -16.45 -9.07 6.07
C GLN A 62 -17.25 -10.33 6.40
N ASP A 63 -18.33 -10.60 5.66
CA ASP A 63 -19.24 -11.73 5.91
C ASP A 63 -18.57 -13.11 5.84
N ASN A 64 -17.47 -13.23 5.10
CA ASN A 64 -16.70 -14.46 4.95
C ASN A 64 -15.60 -14.63 6.03
N GLY A 65 -15.58 -13.76 7.04
CA GLY A 65 -14.60 -13.76 8.13
C GLY A 65 -13.29 -13.04 7.83
N PHE A 66 -13.02 -12.64 6.58
CA PHE A 66 -11.84 -11.84 6.26
C PHE A 66 -11.95 -10.43 6.85
N VAL A 67 -10.82 -9.75 7.03
CA VAL A 67 -10.80 -8.35 7.48
C VAL A 67 -10.17 -7.48 6.41
N CYS A 68 -10.85 -6.38 6.07
CA CYS A 68 -10.36 -5.37 5.16
C CYS A 68 -9.72 -4.22 5.95
N PHE A 69 -8.41 -4.03 5.77
CA PHE A 69 -7.65 -2.94 6.39
C PHE A 69 -7.44 -1.81 5.38
N ASN A 70 -7.97 -0.61 5.68
CA ASN A 70 -7.59 0.59 4.94
C ASN A 70 -6.24 1.09 5.47
N ILE A 71 -5.23 1.13 4.62
CA ILE A 71 -3.86 1.49 4.99
C ILE A 71 -3.43 2.71 4.20
N LYS A 72 -2.86 3.69 4.88
CA LYS A 72 -2.17 4.82 4.24
C LYS A 72 -0.67 4.57 4.25
N TYR A 73 -0.01 4.90 3.15
CA TYR A 73 1.43 4.70 3.00
C TYR A 73 2.04 5.77 2.10
N ARG A 74 3.36 5.95 2.18
CA ARG A 74 4.09 6.82 1.27
C ARG A 74 4.94 5.99 0.33
N ALA A 75 4.97 6.38 -0.93
CA ALA A 75 5.76 5.71 -1.94
C ALA A 75 6.41 6.71 -2.90
N ILE A 76 7.56 6.32 -3.42
CA ILE A 76 8.19 6.98 -4.56
C ILE A 76 7.51 6.45 -5.82
N LEU A 77 6.97 7.37 -6.59
CA LEU A 77 6.32 7.11 -7.87
C LEU A 77 7.19 7.64 -9.01
N PHE A 78 7.19 6.94 -10.13
CA PHE A 78 7.78 7.40 -11.38
C PHE A 78 6.68 7.70 -12.40
N ARG A 79 6.59 8.96 -12.82
CA ARG A 79 5.68 9.39 -13.89
C ARG A 79 6.43 10.35 -14.82
N PRO A 80 6.74 9.94 -16.06
CA PRO A 80 7.19 10.88 -17.07
C PRO A 80 6.02 11.75 -17.53
N PHE A 81 6.31 12.98 -17.94
CA PHE A 81 5.33 13.90 -18.53
C PHE A 81 5.73 14.30 -19.94
N LYS A 82 4.77 14.77 -20.74
CA LYS A 82 5.02 15.17 -22.13
C LYS A 82 6.13 16.23 -22.19
N ASN A 83 7.10 16.03 -23.08
CA ASN A 83 8.30 16.86 -23.25
C ASN A 83 9.30 16.83 -22.08
N GLN A 84 9.18 15.86 -21.17
CA GLN A 84 10.27 15.59 -20.23
C GLN A 84 11.45 14.95 -20.96
N VAL A 85 12.64 15.52 -20.78
CA VAL A 85 13.91 14.87 -21.09
C VAL A 85 14.32 14.05 -19.85
N LEU A 86 14.67 12.78 -20.03
CA LEU A 86 15.06 11.83 -18.98
C LEU A 86 16.55 11.55 -19.04
#